data_AF-A0AAN7RLN3-F1
#
_entry.id   AF-A0AAN7RLN3-F1
#
_cell.length_a   1.000
_cell.length_b   1.000
_cell.length_c   1.000
_cell.angle_alpha   90.00
_cell.angle_beta   90.00
_cell.angle_gamma   90.00
#
_symmetry.space_group_name_H-M   'P 1'
#
loop_
_entity.id
_entity.type
_entity.pdbx_description
1 polymer ?
#
loop_
_entity_poly.entity_id
_entity_poly.type
_entity_poly.pdbx_seq_one_letter_code
_entity_poly.pdbx_strand_id
1 'polypeptide(L)'
;MPLTRYLVRNEYGLADPKVYRYAEKEDPEALLEGVAMAGLVGLLRQLGDLAEFAAGIFHDLHEEVMVTAARGHGLMVRIQQLEAEFPPMEKALLLQTNHSLYYSSSGIEWHPNLQMELNLIASGDLPRFVMDSYEESRGPPRLFLLDKYEYVLETRYLS
;
A
#
# COMPACT_ATOMS: atom_id res chain seq x y z
N MET A 1 -12.64 4.42 14.47
CA MET A 1 -13.23 3.46 13.50
C MET A 1 -12.86 3.93 12.10
N PRO A 2 -11.86 3.32 11.42
CA PRO A 2 -11.34 3.87 10.17
C PRO A 2 -11.83 3.18 8.89
N LEU A 3 -12.57 2.06 8.97
CA LEU A 3 -13.01 1.31 7.78
C LEU A 3 -14.40 1.72 7.24
N THR A 4 -15.04 2.72 7.85
CA THR A 4 -16.44 3.10 7.53
C THR A 4 -16.62 4.12 6.41
N ARG A 5 -15.57 4.49 5.64
CA ARG A 5 -15.65 5.60 4.69
C ARG A 5 -15.29 5.30 3.23
N TYR A 6 -15.41 4.05 2.82
CA TYR A 6 -15.87 3.76 1.45
C TYR A 6 -17.40 3.66 1.45
N LEU A 7 -18.06 4.74 1.88
CA LEU A 7 -19.48 4.87 1.58
C LEU A 7 -19.55 5.08 0.08
N VAL A 8 -19.91 4.03 -0.65
CA VAL A 8 -20.37 4.14 -2.03
C VAL A 8 -21.30 5.35 -2.08
N ARG A 9 -20.84 6.43 -2.71
CA ARG A 9 -21.58 7.70 -2.73
C ARG A 9 -22.94 7.39 -3.32
N ASN A 10 -24.02 7.87 -2.68
CA ASN A 10 -25.37 7.62 -3.16
C ASN A 10 -25.47 7.96 -4.67
N GLU A 11 -25.98 7.03 -5.48
CA GLU A 11 -26.07 7.16 -6.94
C GLU A 11 -26.77 8.47 -7.35
N TYR A 12 -27.85 8.84 -6.66
CA TYR A 12 -28.58 10.08 -6.89
C TYR A 12 -27.81 11.35 -6.49
N GLY A 13 -26.78 11.23 -5.65
CA GLY A 13 -25.87 12.32 -5.27
C GLY A 13 -24.64 12.44 -6.17
N LEU A 14 -24.38 11.44 -7.01
CA LEU A 14 -23.28 11.42 -7.97
C LEU A 14 -23.68 11.99 -9.33
N ALA A 15 -24.96 11.99 -9.67
CA ALA A 15 -25.47 12.70 -10.83
C ALA A 15 -25.58 14.22 -10.60
N ASP A 16 -25.43 15.01 -11.66
CA ASP A 16 -25.61 16.46 -11.55
C ASP A 16 -27.09 16.74 -11.16
N PRO A 17 -27.36 17.39 -10.01
CA PRO A 17 -28.72 17.70 -9.58
C PRO A 17 -29.50 18.59 -10.58
N LYS A 18 -28.80 19.20 -11.55
CA LYS A 18 -29.43 20.00 -12.59
C LYS A 18 -30.18 19.17 -13.63
N VAL A 19 -29.90 17.87 -13.76
CA VAL A 19 -30.48 17.01 -14.81
C VAL A 19 -32.01 16.89 -14.69
N TYR A 20 -32.56 16.93 -13.46
CA TYR A 20 -34.01 16.91 -13.22
C TYR A 20 -34.60 18.28 -12.81
N ARG A 21 -33.77 19.32 -12.59
CA ARG A 21 -34.27 20.67 -12.23
C ARG A 21 -34.96 21.40 -13.37
N TYR A 22 -34.71 21.00 -14.62
CA TYR A 22 -35.32 21.59 -15.80
C TYR A 22 -36.64 20.92 -16.22
N ALA A 23 -37.00 19.79 -15.59
CA ALA A 23 -38.31 19.20 -15.78
C ALA A 23 -39.36 20.14 -15.17
N GLU A 24 -40.39 20.46 -15.96
CA GLU A 24 -41.50 21.28 -15.52
C GLU A 24 -42.16 20.58 -14.32
N LYS A 25 -42.28 21.26 -13.17
CA LYS A 25 -42.74 20.63 -11.91
C LYS A 25 -44.17 20.05 -11.99
N GLU A 26 -44.91 20.41 -13.02
CA GLU A 26 -46.28 19.97 -13.28
C GLU A 26 -46.34 18.73 -14.20
N ASP A 27 -45.21 18.29 -14.76
CA ASP A 27 -45.10 17.06 -15.55
C ASP A 27 -44.42 15.93 -14.74
N PRO A 28 -45.21 15.02 -14.13
CA PRO A 28 -44.67 13.93 -13.34
C PRO A 28 -43.87 12.91 -14.17
N GLU A 29 -44.10 12.80 -15.48
CA GLU A 29 -43.40 11.87 -16.35
C GLU A 29 -41.98 12.37 -16.65
N ALA A 30 -41.85 13.65 -17.03
CA ALA A 30 -40.54 14.28 -17.22
C ALA A 30 -39.70 14.31 -15.93
N LEU A 31 -40.34 14.46 -14.76
CA LEU A 31 -39.65 14.36 -13.47
C LEU A 31 -39.12 12.95 -13.22
N LEU A 32 -39.92 11.90 -13.47
CA LEU A 32 -39.51 10.52 -13.28
C LEU A 32 -38.37 10.13 -14.22
N GLU A 33 -38.44 10.54 -15.49
CA GLU A 33 -37.38 10.32 -16.48
C GLU A 33 -36.06 10.98 -16.04
N GLY A 34 -36.12 12.23 -15.57
CA GLY A 34 -34.95 12.95 -15.05
C GLY A 34 -34.30 12.27 -13.85
N VAL A 35 -35.09 11.72 -12.92
CA VAL A 35 -34.59 10.96 -11.76
C VAL A 35 -34.00 9.62 -12.19
N ALA A 36 -34.64 8.92 -13.12
CA ALA A 36 -34.13 7.65 -13.65
C ALA A 36 -32.78 7.85 -14.38
N MET A 37 -32.67 8.90 -15.20
CA MET A 37 -31.42 9.26 -15.87
C MET A 37 -30.32 9.62 -14.86
N ALA A 38 -30.65 10.41 -13.83
CA ALA A 38 -29.71 10.73 -12.75
C ALA A 38 -29.26 9.45 -12.00
N GLY A 39 -30.18 8.54 -11.67
CA GLY A 39 -29.85 7.26 -11.05
C GLY A 39 -28.89 6.41 -11.89
N LEU A 40 -29.17 6.26 -13.19
CA LEU A 40 -28.30 5.53 -14.13
C LEU A 40 -26.90 6.15 -14.24
N VAL A 41 -26.81 7.47 -14.36
CA VAL A 41 -25.50 8.17 -14.38
C VAL A 41 -24.75 7.98 -13.06
N GLY A 42 -25.46 8.00 -11.94
CA GLY A 42 -24.91 7.70 -10.62
C GLY A 42 -24.30 6.32 -10.52
N LEU A 43 -25.04 5.29 -10.97
CA LEU A 43 -24.58 3.90 -11.03
C LEU A 43 -23.33 3.74 -11.91
N LEU A 44 -23.31 4.38 -13.08
CA LEU A 44 -22.13 4.34 -13.97
C LEU A 44 -20.89 4.96 -13.31
N ARG A 45 -21.05 6.04 -12.54
CA ARG A 45 -19.95 6.65 -11.78
C ARG A 45 -19.47 5.73 -10.66
N GLN A 46 -20.37 5.15 -9.88
CA GLN A 46 -20.01 4.17 -8.84
C GLN A 46 -19.23 2.98 -9.41
N LEU A 47 -19.62 2.50 -10.59
CA LEU A 47 -18.92 1.40 -11.25
C LEU A 47 -17.51 1.82 -11.69
N GLY A 48 -17.35 3.08 -12.14
CA GLY A 48 -16.04 3.68 -12.41
C GLY A 48 -15.15 3.73 -11.17
N ASP A 49 -15.68 4.26 -10.06
CA ASP A 49 -14.96 4.34 -8.78
C ASP A 49 -14.55 2.93 -8.29
N LEU A 50 -15.44 1.94 -8.42
CA LEU A 50 -15.16 0.55 -8.06
C LEU A 50 -14.07 -0.08 -8.95
N ALA A 51 -14.10 0.20 -10.25
CA ALA A 51 -13.09 -0.29 -11.19
C ALA A 51 -11.71 0.31 -10.88
N GLU A 52 -11.64 1.60 -10.55
CA GLU A 52 -10.40 2.26 -10.13
C GLU A 52 -9.85 1.66 -8.82
N PHE A 53 -10.72 1.45 -7.82
CA PHE A 53 -10.34 0.80 -6.58
C PHE A 53 -9.78 -0.62 -6.82
N ALA A 54 -10.47 -1.42 -7.63
CA ALA A 54 -10.02 -2.77 -7.97
C ALA A 54 -8.67 -2.75 -8.70
N ALA A 55 -8.47 -1.82 -9.64
CA ALA A 55 -7.21 -1.66 -10.33
C ALA A 55 -6.05 -1.37 -9.37
N GLY A 56 -6.26 -0.51 -8.36
CA GLY A 56 -5.28 -0.25 -7.31
C GLY A 56 -4.88 -1.52 -6.55
N ILE A 57 -5.86 -2.28 -6.04
CA ILE A 57 -5.61 -3.52 -5.29
C ILE A 57 -4.86 -4.56 -6.13
N PHE A 58 -5.29 -4.77 -7.39
CA PHE A 58 -4.66 -5.76 -8.25
C PHE A 58 -3.28 -5.33 -8.73
N HIS A 59 -3.01 -4.03 -8.87
CA HIS A 59 -1.69 -3.53 -9.17
C HIS A 59 -0.70 -3.82 -8.04
N ASP A 60 -1.04 -3.46 -6.80
CA ASP A 60 -0.16 -3.69 -5.64
C ASP A 60 0.11 -5.19 -5.43
N LEU A 61 -0.93 -6.02 -5.57
CA LEU A 61 -0.79 -7.49 -5.51
C LEU A 61 0.11 -8.02 -6.63
N HIS A 62 -0.03 -7.48 -7.84
CA HIS A 62 0.78 -7.90 -8.98
C HIS A 62 2.27 -7.61 -8.74
N GLU A 63 2.61 -6.43 -8.24
CA GLU A 63 3.99 -6.07 -7.89
C GLU A 63 4.58 -7.04 -6.85
N GLU A 64 3.85 -7.34 -5.78
CA GLU A 64 4.31 -8.29 -4.75
C GLU A 64 4.51 -9.71 -5.31
N VAL A 65 3.58 -10.18 -6.14
CA VAL A 65 3.68 -11.48 -6.82
C VAL A 65 4.90 -11.51 -7.74
N MET A 66 5.15 -10.45 -8.51
CA MET A 66 6.30 -10.38 -9.42
C MET A 66 7.64 -10.38 -8.66
N VAL A 67 7.75 -9.60 -7.58
CA VAL A 67 8.94 -9.60 -6.71
C VAL A 67 9.17 -11.00 -6.11
N THR A 68 8.10 -11.64 -5.64
CA THR A 68 8.17 -12.99 -5.06
C THR A 68 8.56 -14.04 -6.11
N ALA A 69 8.00 -13.97 -7.31
CA ALA A 69 8.32 -14.88 -8.41
C ALA A 69 9.78 -14.73 -8.87
N ALA A 70 10.28 -13.49 -9.01
CA ALA A 70 11.67 -13.23 -9.33
C ALA A 70 12.64 -13.80 -8.26
N ARG A 71 12.31 -13.61 -6.98
CA ARG A 71 13.06 -14.21 -5.87
C ARG A 71 13.02 -15.74 -5.92
N GLY A 72 11.86 -16.33 -6.18
CA GLY A 72 11.67 -17.77 -6.34
C GLY A 72 12.51 -18.34 -7.49
N HIS A 73 12.53 -17.66 -8.63
CA HIS A 73 13.38 -18.04 -9.76
C HIS A 73 14.87 -17.99 -9.39
N GLY A 74 15.33 -16.92 -8.73
CA GLY A 74 16.72 -16.82 -8.26
C GLY A 74 17.11 -17.87 -7.20
N LEU A 75 16.15 -18.34 -6.41
CA LEU A 75 16.36 -19.49 -5.51
C LEU A 75 16.49 -20.80 -6.30
N MET A 76 15.61 -21.03 -7.28
CA MET A 76 15.65 -22.22 -8.12
C MET A 76 16.98 -22.38 -8.86
N VAL A 77 17.48 -21.30 -9.46
CA VAL A 77 18.79 -21.32 -10.16
C VAL A 77 19.92 -21.69 -9.20
N ARG A 78 19.93 -21.14 -7.98
CA ARG A 78 20.95 -21.47 -6.96
C ARG A 78 20.83 -22.92 -6.48
N ILE A 79 19.62 -23.45 -6.36
CA ILE A 79 19.41 -24.86 -6.00
C ILE A 79 19.97 -25.77 -7.09
N GLN A 80 19.67 -25.50 -8.36
CA GLN A 80 20.20 -26.27 -9.49
C GLN A 80 21.73 -26.26 -9.54
N GLN A 81 22.34 -25.10 -9.25
CA GLN A 81 23.80 -25.00 -9.14
C GLN A 81 24.34 -25.86 -8.00
N LEU A 82 23.75 -25.78 -6.80
CA LEU A 82 24.15 -26.59 -5.66
C LEU A 82 23.98 -28.10 -5.94
N GLU A 83 22.88 -28.51 -6.57
CA GLU A 83 22.62 -29.90 -6.96
C GLU A 83 23.68 -30.42 -7.94
N ALA A 84 24.22 -29.57 -8.82
CA ALA A 84 25.29 -29.93 -9.75
C ALA A 84 26.67 -29.97 -9.07
N GLU A 85 26.94 -29.06 -8.12
CA GLU A 85 28.23 -28.93 -7.45
C GLU A 85 28.40 -29.91 -6.26
N PHE A 86 27.30 -30.37 -5.66
CA PHE A 86 27.35 -31.23 -4.48
C PHE A 86 27.94 -32.64 -4.75
N PRO A 87 27.56 -33.37 -5.83
CA PRO A 87 28.09 -34.70 -6.10
C PRO A 87 29.63 -34.79 -6.24
N PRO A 88 30.34 -33.88 -6.95
CA PRO A 88 31.80 -33.92 -6.98
C PRO A 88 32.43 -33.56 -5.64
N MET A 89 31.83 -32.64 -4.86
CA MET A 89 32.29 -32.33 -3.50
C MET A 89 32.16 -33.56 -2.58
N GLU A 90 31.02 -34.24 -2.60
CA GLU A 90 30.78 -35.44 -1.81
C GLU A 90 31.81 -36.53 -2.15
N LYS A 91 32.07 -36.77 -3.43
CA LYS A 91 33.10 -37.72 -3.88
C LYS A 91 34.50 -37.34 -3.39
N ALA A 92 34.86 -36.05 -3.45
CA ALA A 92 36.15 -35.57 -2.98
C ALA A 92 36.31 -35.76 -1.46
N LEU A 93 35.25 -35.52 -0.69
CA LEU A 93 35.22 -35.77 0.76
C LEU A 93 35.39 -37.26 1.09
N LEU A 94 34.71 -38.14 0.35
CA LEU A 94 34.78 -39.60 0.56
C LEU A 94 36.14 -40.21 0.18
N LEU A 95 36.81 -39.67 -0.85
CA LEU A 95 38.14 -40.13 -1.30
C LEU A 95 39.29 -39.59 -0.44
N GLN A 96 39.04 -38.62 0.45
CA GLN A 96 40.06 -38.01 1.29
C GLN A 96 40.54 -38.99 2.36
N THR A 97 41.85 -39.26 2.40
CA THR A 97 42.48 -40.19 3.36
C THR A 97 43.16 -39.48 4.55
N ASN A 98 43.49 -38.19 4.40
CA ASN A 98 44.15 -37.38 5.43
C ASN A 98 43.16 -36.40 6.07
N HIS A 99 42.49 -36.83 7.15
CA HIS A 99 41.46 -36.04 7.84
C HIS A 99 42.02 -34.98 8.81
N SER A 100 43.34 -34.91 8.99
CA SER A 100 43.99 -33.94 9.90
C SER A 100 43.84 -32.48 9.45
N LEU A 101 43.60 -32.25 8.15
CA LEU A 101 43.43 -30.92 7.56
C LEU A 101 42.10 -30.24 7.97
N TYR A 102 41.08 -31.00 8.37
CA TYR A 102 39.80 -30.43 8.83
C TYR A 102 39.92 -29.71 10.19
N TYR A 103 40.92 -30.06 10.99
CA TYR A 103 41.11 -29.50 12.33
C TYR A 103 41.92 -28.20 12.37
N SER A 104 42.56 -27.79 11.25
CA SER A 104 43.45 -26.63 11.21
C SER A 104 42.85 -25.37 10.56
N SER A 105 41.62 -25.43 10.05
CA SER A 105 40.94 -24.22 9.56
C SER A 105 40.13 -23.62 10.71
N SER A 106 40.31 -22.32 11.00
CA SER A 106 39.51 -21.60 12.00
C SER A 106 38.03 -21.43 11.61
N GLY A 107 37.57 -22.09 10.54
CA GLY A 107 36.25 -21.93 9.96
C GLY A 107 36.02 -20.52 9.39
N ILE A 108 34.91 -20.35 8.69
CA ILE A 108 34.32 -19.04 8.41
C ILE A 108 33.09 -18.94 9.31
N GLU A 109 33.01 -17.86 10.10
CA GLU A 109 31.84 -17.64 10.96
C GLU A 109 30.62 -17.32 10.08
N TRP A 110 29.66 -18.23 10.05
CA TRP A 110 28.43 -18.04 9.29
C TRP A 110 27.42 -17.25 10.13
N HIS A 111 26.90 -16.18 9.54
CA HIS A 111 25.88 -15.35 10.17
C HIS A 111 24.63 -15.30 9.28
N PRO A 112 23.42 -15.61 9.81
CA PRO A 112 22.20 -15.40 9.07
C PRO A 112 21.97 -13.89 8.87
N ASN A 113 21.56 -13.47 7.67
CA ASN A 113 21.19 -12.08 7.40
C ASN A 113 19.79 -11.80 7.95
N LEU A 114 19.69 -11.52 9.26
CA LEU A 114 18.46 -11.13 9.93
C LEU A 114 18.23 -9.62 9.77
N GLN A 115 17.33 -9.24 8.88
CA GLN A 115 16.86 -7.86 8.76
C GLN A 115 15.52 -7.73 9.48
N MET A 116 15.48 -6.96 10.57
CA MET A 116 14.24 -6.60 11.25
C MET A 116 13.69 -5.32 10.62
N GLU A 117 12.49 -5.40 10.06
CA GLU A 117 11.77 -4.21 9.63
C GLU A 117 11.20 -3.49 10.85
N LEU A 118 11.57 -2.22 11.00
CA LEU A 118 11.07 -1.32 12.04
C LEU A 118 10.26 -0.21 11.37
N ASN A 119 9.36 0.43 12.12
CA ASN A 119 8.53 1.53 11.65
C ASN A 119 7.60 1.16 10.49
N LEU A 120 6.98 -0.02 10.54
CA LEU A 120 6.01 -0.52 9.54
C LEU A 120 4.82 0.41 9.27
N ILE A 121 4.59 1.40 10.15
CA ILE A 121 3.54 2.41 10.02
C ILE A 121 4.21 3.79 10.08
N ALA A 122 5.09 4.08 9.11
CA ALA A 122 5.61 5.43 8.92
C ALA A 122 4.66 6.24 8.02
N SER A 123 4.71 7.57 8.11
CA SER A 123 3.82 8.51 7.39
C SER A 123 3.92 8.45 5.85
N GLY A 124 4.75 7.57 5.28
CA GLY A 124 4.88 7.34 3.84
C GLY A 124 4.36 5.99 3.34
N ASP A 125 4.08 5.05 4.25
CA ASP A 125 3.74 3.67 3.90
C ASP A 125 2.23 3.40 3.98
N LEU A 126 1.42 4.45 4.19
CA LEU A 126 -0.03 4.29 4.20
C LEU A 126 -0.54 4.03 2.78
N PRO A 127 -1.47 3.07 2.61
CA PRO A 127 -2.11 2.86 1.33
C PRO A 127 -2.75 4.14 0.80
N ARG A 128 -2.69 4.35 -0.52
CA ARG A 128 -3.23 5.54 -1.20
C ARG A 128 -4.66 5.85 -0.77
N PHE A 129 -5.50 4.83 -0.66
CA PHE A 129 -6.88 4.98 -0.20
C PHE A 129 -7.04 5.64 1.18
N VAL A 130 -6.09 5.40 2.09
CA VAL A 130 -6.10 6.05 3.41
C VAL A 130 -5.57 7.48 3.29
N MET A 131 -4.57 7.71 2.43
CA MET A 131 -4.01 9.04 2.20
C MET A 131 -5.02 9.99 1.54
N ASP A 132 -5.78 9.54 0.54
CA ASP A 132 -6.81 10.36 -0.10
C ASP A 132 -7.85 10.84 0.94
N SER A 133 -8.26 9.93 1.83
CA SER A 133 -9.17 10.26 2.94
C SER A 133 -8.55 11.21 3.97
N TYR A 134 -7.24 11.09 4.20
CA TYR A 134 -6.49 11.96 5.10
C TYR A 134 -6.35 13.37 4.51
N GLU A 135 -6.09 13.50 3.21
CA GLU A 135 -5.97 14.77 2.51
C GLU A 135 -7.31 15.53 2.42
N GLU A 136 -8.42 14.82 2.25
CA GLU A 136 -9.76 15.42 2.31
C GLU A 136 -10.18 15.84 3.73
N SER A 137 -9.52 15.32 4.76
CA SER A 137 -9.85 15.62 6.15
C SER A 137 -9.41 17.03 6.55
N ARG A 138 -10.10 17.62 7.53
CA ARG A 138 -9.70 18.93 8.07
C ARG A 138 -8.36 18.79 8.79
N GLY A 139 -7.38 19.55 8.33
CA GLY A 139 -6.07 19.64 8.98
C GLY A 139 -6.15 20.18 10.41
N PRO A 140 -5.12 19.93 11.23
CA PRO A 140 -5.06 20.46 12.58
C PRO A 140 -5.05 22.00 12.56
N PRO A 141 -5.52 22.66 13.64
CA PRO A 141 -5.33 24.10 13.79
C PRO A 141 -3.86 24.48 13.60
N ARG A 142 -3.61 25.61 12.93
CA ARG A 142 -2.26 26.07 12.56
C ARG A 142 -1.50 26.67 13.75
N LEU A 143 -1.33 25.88 14.81
CA LEU A 143 -0.69 26.33 16.06
C LEU A 143 0.79 26.68 15.87
N PHE A 144 1.45 26.17 14.82
CA PHE A 144 2.81 26.57 14.43
C PHE A 144 2.96 28.08 14.18
N LEU A 145 1.85 28.80 13.96
CA LEU A 145 1.87 30.27 13.87
C LEU A 145 2.19 30.95 15.20
N LEU A 146 2.08 30.22 16.32
CA LEU A 146 2.37 30.68 17.68
C LEU A 146 3.82 30.45 18.10
N ASP A 147 4.59 29.63 17.38
CA ASP A 147 5.99 29.29 17.71
C ASP A 147 6.87 30.55 17.84
N LYS A 148 6.57 31.60 17.08
CA LYS A 148 7.24 32.92 17.20
C LYS A 148 7.13 33.56 18.59
N TYR A 149 6.20 33.12 19.43
CA TYR A 149 5.97 33.63 20.77
C TYR A 149 6.57 32.75 21.87
N GLU A 150 7.16 31.59 21.54
CA GLU A 150 7.80 30.72 22.55
C GLU A 150 8.94 31.45 23.30
N TYR A 151 9.72 32.27 22.59
CA TYR A 151 10.82 33.07 23.18
C TYR A 151 10.36 34.20 24.12
N VAL A 152 9.10 34.63 24.05
CA VAL A 152 8.60 35.79 24.83
C VAL A 152 8.17 35.37 26.25
N LEU A 153 7.88 34.08 26.46
CA LEU A 153 7.50 33.56 27.78
C LEU A 153 8.72 33.27 28.66
N GLU A 154 9.87 32.89 28.10
CA GLU A 154 11.11 32.69 28.88
C GLU A 154 11.68 34.00 29.45
N THR A 155 11.49 35.13 28.76
CA THR A 155 12.03 36.43 29.23
C THR A 155 11.16 37.10 30.30
N ARG A 156 9.93 36.65 30.54
CA ARG A 156 9.04 37.21 31.58
C ARG A 156 9.04 36.44 32.91
N TYR A 157 9.65 35.26 32.97
CA TYR A 157 9.82 34.49 34.22
C TYR A 157 11.24 34.57 34.81
N LEU A 158 12.14 35.35 34.18
CA LEU A 158 13.51 35.63 34.64
C LEU A 158 13.76 37.11 34.98
N SER A 159 12.70 37.92 35.18
CA SER A 159 12.79 39.31 35.68
C SER A 159 12.09 39.47 37.01
#